data_AF-A0A0D3L3S0-F1
#
_entry.id   AF-A0A0D3L3S0-F1
#
_cell.length_a   1.000
_cell.length_b   1.000
_cell.length_c   1.000
_cell.angle_alpha   90.00
_cell.angle_beta   90.00
_cell.angle_gamma   90.00
#
_symmetry.space_group_name_H-M   'P 1'
#
loop_
_entity.id
_entity.type
_entity.pdbx_description
1 polymer ?
#
loop_
_entity_poly.entity_id
_entity_poly.type
_entity_poly.pdbx_seq_one_letter_code
_entity_poly.pdbx_strand_id
1 'polypeptide(L)'
;NIMKEISLLPDNLLRTPSVQLVQSWYIQSLQELLDFKDKSAEDAKAIYDFTDTVIRIRNRHNDVIPTMAQGVIEYKESFGVDPVTSQNVQYFLDRFFMSRISIRMLLNQHSLLFGGKDKGSPSHRKHIGSINPNCNVVEVIQDGYESARRLCDLYYINSPELELEELNAKSPGQPIQVVYVPSHLYHMVFELFKNAMRATMEYHADKGVYPPVQVHVTLGSEDLTVKMSDRGGGVPLRKIDR
;
A
#
# COMPACT_ATOMS: atom_id res chain seq x y z
N ASN A 1 9.28 -16.00 10.31
CA ASN A 1 9.40 -16.29 8.85
C ASN A 1 7.98 -16.44 8.35
N ILE A 2 7.56 -15.60 7.41
CA ILE A 2 6.14 -15.53 7.02
C ILE A 2 5.62 -16.85 6.44
N MET A 3 6.43 -17.65 5.74
CA MET A 3 6.00 -18.97 5.25
C MET A 3 5.65 -19.93 6.39
N LYS A 4 6.40 -19.87 7.51
CA LYS A 4 6.07 -20.65 8.72
C LYS A 4 4.77 -20.15 9.35
N GLU A 5 4.52 -18.84 9.31
CA GLU A 5 3.27 -18.29 9.84
C GLU A 5 2.07 -18.65 8.98
N ILE A 6 2.22 -18.74 7.64
CA ILE A 6 1.17 -19.27 6.77
C ILE A 6 0.82 -20.70 7.21
N SER A 7 1.81 -21.56 7.49
CA SER A 7 1.54 -22.93 7.94
C SER A 7 0.86 -23.05 9.32
N LEU A 8 0.69 -21.93 10.05
CA LEU A 8 -0.05 -21.88 11.31
C LEU A 8 -1.51 -21.42 11.13
N LEU A 9 -1.92 -21.09 9.90
CA LEU A 9 -3.32 -20.81 9.60
C LEU A 9 -4.19 -22.06 9.82
N PRO A 10 -5.51 -21.89 10.07
CA PRO A 10 -6.43 -23.02 10.16
C PRO A 10 -6.36 -23.91 8.91
N ASP A 11 -6.38 -25.23 9.10
CA ASP A 11 -6.24 -26.21 8.01
C ASP A 11 -7.23 -25.98 6.86
N ASN A 12 -8.46 -25.60 7.18
CA ASN A 12 -9.49 -25.32 6.19
C ASN A 12 -9.17 -24.07 5.35
N LEU A 13 -8.53 -23.05 5.93
CA LEU A 13 -8.05 -21.88 5.19
C LEU A 13 -6.79 -22.23 4.38
N LEU A 14 -5.90 -23.07 4.92
CA LEU A 14 -4.72 -23.55 4.20
C LEU A 14 -5.05 -24.37 2.95
N ARG A 15 -6.19 -25.04 2.95
CA ARG A 15 -6.67 -25.87 1.83
C ARG A 15 -7.37 -25.07 0.73
N THR A 16 -7.60 -23.77 0.92
CA THR A 16 -8.25 -22.98 -0.12
C THR A 16 -7.29 -22.81 -1.32
N PRO A 17 -7.76 -22.97 -2.56
CA PRO A 17 -6.90 -22.92 -3.75
C PRO A 17 -6.08 -21.62 -3.82
N SER A 18 -6.68 -20.51 -3.41
CA SER A 18 -6.03 -19.20 -3.40
C SER A 18 -4.86 -19.12 -2.42
N VAL A 19 -5.00 -19.68 -1.21
CA VAL A 19 -3.89 -19.71 -0.22
C VAL A 19 -2.77 -20.63 -0.69
N GLN A 20 -3.10 -21.78 -1.27
CA GLN A 20 -2.12 -22.71 -1.84
C GLN A 20 -1.33 -22.07 -2.99
N LEU A 21 -2.01 -21.31 -3.86
CA LEU A 21 -1.37 -20.58 -4.94
C LEU A 21 -0.35 -19.56 -4.40
N VAL A 22 -0.73 -18.77 -3.40
CA VAL A 22 0.19 -17.84 -2.72
C VAL A 22 1.37 -18.58 -2.12
N GLN A 23 1.16 -19.69 -1.42
CA GLN A 23 2.26 -20.52 -0.87
C GLN A 23 3.23 -20.97 -1.97
N SER A 24 2.71 -21.44 -3.10
CA SER A 24 3.52 -21.90 -4.23
C SER A 24 4.44 -20.79 -4.77
N TRP A 25 3.94 -19.55 -4.84
CA TRP A 25 4.74 -18.40 -5.26
C TRP A 25 5.88 -18.08 -4.30
N TYR A 26 5.62 -18.16 -2.99
CA TYR A 26 6.67 -17.94 -1.98
C TYR A 26 7.72 -19.05 -2.00
N ILE A 27 7.31 -20.32 -2.16
CA ILE A 27 8.24 -21.47 -2.27
C ILE A 27 9.12 -21.30 -3.51
N GLN A 28 8.52 -21.04 -4.67
CA GLN A 28 9.26 -20.84 -5.92
C GLN A 28 10.25 -19.69 -5.80
N SER A 29 9.82 -18.56 -5.23
CA SER A 29 10.69 -17.39 -5.06
C SER A 29 11.86 -17.67 -4.11
N LEU A 30 11.63 -18.44 -3.05
CA LEU A 30 12.70 -18.86 -2.14
C LEU A 30 13.70 -19.79 -2.85
N GLN A 31 13.22 -20.78 -3.60
CA GLN A 31 14.07 -21.70 -4.36
C GLN A 31 14.95 -20.93 -5.36
N GLU A 32 14.35 -20.03 -6.15
CA GLU A 32 15.09 -19.21 -7.11
C GLU A 32 16.15 -18.32 -6.44
N LEU A 33 15.90 -17.83 -5.23
CA LEU A 33 16.90 -17.04 -4.48
C LEU A 33 18.02 -17.91 -3.90
N LEU A 34 17.72 -19.15 -3.50
CA LEU A 34 18.71 -20.08 -2.96
C LEU A 34 19.78 -20.47 -3.98
N ASP A 35 19.46 -20.45 -5.28
CA ASP A 35 20.44 -20.70 -6.36
C ASP A 35 21.59 -19.68 -6.39
N PHE A 36 21.46 -18.55 -5.69
CA PHE A 36 22.50 -17.52 -5.59
C PHE A 36 23.31 -17.60 -4.29
N LYS A 37 22.96 -18.49 -3.36
CA LYS A 37 23.59 -18.57 -2.03
C LYS A 37 25.11 -18.74 -2.09
N ASP A 38 25.59 -19.59 -3.00
CA ASP A 38 27.00 -19.96 -3.12
C ASP A 38 27.68 -19.28 -4.33
N LYS A 39 27.00 -18.34 -5.01
CA LYS A 39 27.56 -17.58 -6.14
C LYS A 39 28.42 -16.40 -5.66
N SER A 40 29.50 -16.11 -6.37
CA SER A 40 30.37 -14.97 -6.05
C SER A 40 29.70 -13.64 -6.37
N ALA A 41 29.85 -12.66 -5.46
CA ALA A 41 29.43 -11.28 -5.67
C ALA A 41 30.33 -10.48 -6.62
N GLU A 42 31.45 -11.07 -7.06
CA GLU A 42 32.35 -10.48 -8.07
C GLU A 42 32.01 -10.93 -9.49
N ASP A 43 31.19 -11.97 -9.65
CA ASP A 43 30.74 -12.45 -10.95
C ASP A 43 29.63 -11.55 -11.51
N ALA A 44 29.99 -10.74 -12.50
CA ALA A 44 29.06 -9.84 -13.19
C ALA A 44 27.83 -10.56 -13.77
N LYS A 45 27.99 -11.80 -14.25
CA LYS A 45 26.87 -12.60 -14.76
C LYS A 45 25.95 -13.00 -13.63
N ALA A 46 26.49 -13.43 -12.49
CA ALA A 46 25.69 -13.76 -11.30
C ALA A 46 24.89 -12.54 -10.80
N ILE A 47 25.48 -11.34 -10.78
CA ILE A 47 24.81 -10.09 -10.40
C ILE A 47 23.65 -9.76 -11.35
N TYR A 48 23.89 -9.91 -12.66
CA TYR A 48 22.85 -9.68 -13.68
C TYR A 48 21.69 -10.68 -13.52
N ASP A 49 22.01 -11.97 -13.44
CA ASP A 49 21.02 -13.06 -13.28
C ASP A 49 20.23 -12.90 -11.97
N PHE A 50 20.87 -12.42 -10.90
CA PHE A 50 20.21 -12.10 -9.63
C PHE A 50 19.21 -10.95 -9.79
N THR A 51 19.62 -9.88 -10.48
CA THR A 51 18.76 -8.72 -10.71
C THR A 51 17.53 -9.07 -11.55
N ASP A 52 17.69 -9.89 -12.58
CA ASP A 52 16.55 -10.41 -13.37
C ASP A 52 15.62 -11.28 -12.51
N THR A 53 16.20 -12.15 -11.66
CA THR A 53 15.44 -12.98 -10.72
C THR A 53 14.64 -12.14 -9.72
N VAL A 54 15.23 -11.08 -9.17
CA VAL A 54 14.54 -10.12 -8.29
C VAL A 54 13.34 -9.47 -8.99
N ILE A 55 13.50 -9.04 -10.24
CA ILE A 55 12.41 -8.44 -11.03
C ILE A 55 11.30 -9.47 -11.29
N ARG A 56 11.67 -10.72 -11.62
CA ARG A 56 10.72 -11.81 -11.84
C ARG A 56 9.92 -12.14 -10.57
N ILE A 57 10.58 -12.25 -9.42
CA ILE A 57 9.93 -12.49 -8.11
C ILE A 57 8.95 -11.36 -7.79
N ARG A 58 9.37 -10.10 -7.97
CA ARG A 58 8.50 -8.94 -7.75
C ARG A 58 7.22 -9.03 -8.58
N ASN A 59 7.36 -9.35 -9.88
CA ASN A 59 6.23 -9.43 -10.80
C ASN A 59 5.31 -10.61 -10.47
N ARG A 60 5.86 -11.79 -10.14
CA ARG A 60 5.09 -12.96 -9.67
C ARG A 60 4.19 -12.62 -8.49
N HIS A 61 4.68 -11.77 -7.59
CA HIS A 61 3.98 -11.45 -6.36
C HIS A 61 2.96 -10.30 -6.49
N ASN A 62 2.71 -9.74 -7.69
CA ASN A 62 1.82 -8.59 -7.86
C ASN A 62 0.40 -8.85 -7.32
N ASP A 63 -0.15 -10.03 -7.57
CA ASP A 63 -1.54 -10.37 -7.22
C ASP A 63 -1.70 -11.06 -5.86
N VAL A 64 -0.64 -11.14 -5.06
CA VAL A 64 -0.70 -11.78 -3.72
C VAL A 64 -1.78 -11.18 -2.80
N ILE A 65 -2.03 -9.87 -2.85
CA ILE A 65 -3.07 -9.25 -2.01
C ILE A 65 -4.47 -9.71 -2.43
N PRO A 66 -4.91 -9.50 -3.68
CA PRO A 66 -6.24 -9.96 -4.10
C PRO A 66 -6.40 -11.48 -4.01
N THR A 67 -5.36 -12.27 -4.31
CA THR A 67 -5.42 -13.73 -4.16
C THR A 67 -5.55 -14.15 -2.69
N MET A 68 -4.79 -13.56 -1.78
CA MET A 68 -4.95 -13.88 -0.35
C MET A 68 -6.34 -13.48 0.17
N ALA A 69 -6.87 -12.33 -0.24
CA ALA A 69 -8.23 -11.90 0.10
C ALA A 69 -9.27 -12.91 -0.43
N GLN A 70 -9.11 -13.38 -1.66
CA GLN A 70 -9.96 -14.42 -2.24
C GLN A 70 -9.92 -15.71 -1.42
N GLY A 71 -8.76 -16.13 -0.91
CA GLY A 71 -8.64 -17.30 -0.03
C GLY A 71 -9.41 -17.16 1.29
N VAL A 72 -9.47 -15.95 1.85
CA VAL A 72 -10.27 -15.66 3.05
C VAL A 72 -11.77 -15.68 2.73
N ILE A 73 -12.17 -15.19 1.55
CA ILE A 73 -13.56 -15.25 1.06
C ILE A 73 -13.98 -16.71 0.86
N GLU A 74 -13.18 -17.52 0.16
CA GLU A 74 -13.40 -18.95 -0.06
C GLU A 74 -13.63 -19.70 1.27
N TYR A 75 -12.80 -19.40 2.28
CA TYR A 75 -12.94 -19.95 3.61
C TYR A 75 -14.24 -19.53 4.29
N LYS A 76 -14.55 -18.22 4.28
CA LYS A 76 -15.75 -17.66 4.90
C LYS A 76 -17.03 -18.24 4.30
N GLU A 77 -17.09 -18.40 2.99
CA GLU A 77 -18.25 -18.95 2.28
C GLU A 77 -18.46 -20.44 2.57
N SER A 78 -17.36 -21.19 2.74
CA SER A 78 -17.41 -22.65 2.90
C SER A 78 -17.61 -23.09 4.36
N PHE A 79 -17.05 -22.35 5.32
CA PHE A 79 -16.96 -22.79 6.72
C PHE A 79 -17.62 -21.83 7.71
N GLY A 80 -18.09 -20.67 7.24
CA GLY A 80 -18.60 -19.61 8.11
C GLY A 80 -17.49 -18.85 8.84
N VAL A 81 -17.87 -18.09 9.85
CA VAL A 81 -16.97 -17.21 10.62
C VAL A 81 -17.24 -17.38 12.10
N ASP A 82 -16.21 -17.73 12.86
CA ASP A 82 -16.23 -17.64 14.32
C ASP A 82 -15.27 -16.53 14.82
N PRO A 83 -15.51 -15.96 16.02
CA PRO A 83 -14.71 -14.84 16.53
C PRO A 83 -13.23 -15.18 16.73
N VAL A 84 -12.91 -16.41 17.17
CA VAL A 84 -11.52 -16.81 17.47
C VAL A 84 -10.73 -16.94 16.17
N THR A 85 -11.31 -17.59 15.16
CA THR A 85 -10.67 -17.70 13.84
C THR A 85 -10.52 -16.32 13.19
N SER A 86 -11.51 -15.44 13.33
CA SER A 86 -11.43 -14.07 12.79
C SER A 86 -10.24 -13.31 13.37
N GLN A 87 -10.04 -13.37 14.70
CA GLN A 87 -8.92 -12.71 15.35
C GLN A 87 -7.57 -13.29 14.91
N ASN A 88 -7.46 -14.61 14.78
CA ASN A 88 -6.24 -15.27 14.32
C ASN A 88 -5.91 -14.92 12.86
N VAL A 89 -6.92 -14.88 11.99
CA VAL A 89 -6.77 -14.49 10.59
C VAL A 89 -6.38 -13.02 10.49
N GLN A 90 -7.00 -12.13 11.27
CA GLN A 90 -6.65 -10.70 11.30
C GLN A 90 -5.17 -10.51 11.70
N TYR A 91 -4.76 -11.11 12.82
CA TYR A 91 -3.37 -11.06 13.29
C TYR A 91 -2.38 -11.57 12.24
N PHE A 92 -2.71 -12.66 11.56
CA PHE A 92 -1.91 -13.19 10.47
C PHE A 92 -1.85 -12.22 9.28
N LEU A 93 -2.98 -11.69 8.82
CA LEU A 93 -3.05 -10.83 7.64
C LEU A 93 -2.24 -9.55 7.84
N ASP A 94 -2.31 -8.94 9.02
CA ASP A 94 -1.51 -7.74 9.35
C ASP A 94 -0.02 -8.03 9.20
N ARG A 95 0.45 -9.14 9.77
CA ARG A 95 1.86 -9.54 9.68
C ARG A 95 2.27 -9.96 8.27
N PHE A 96 1.38 -10.63 7.55
CA PHE A 96 1.58 -11.06 6.17
C PHE A 96 1.73 -9.86 5.23
N PHE A 97 0.82 -8.89 5.32
CA PHE A 97 0.88 -7.71 4.47
C PHE A 97 2.05 -6.79 4.85
N MET A 98 2.39 -6.66 6.14
CA MET A 98 3.60 -5.93 6.56
C MET A 98 4.87 -6.61 6.05
N SER A 99 4.98 -7.94 6.18
CA SER A 99 6.09 -8.71 5.59
C SER A 99 6.16 -8.49 4.08
N ARG A 100 5.03 -8.49 3.37
CA ARG A 100 4.99 -8.28 1.93
C ARG A 100 5.41 -6.87 1.52
N ILE A 101 4.96 -5.84 2.24
CA ILE A 101 5.39 -4.45 2.00
C ILE A 101 6.91 -4.36 2.14
N SER A 102 7.50 -4.97 3.18
CA SER A 102 8.96 -4.98 3.38
C SER A 102 9.71 -5.70 2.26
N ILE A 103 9.25 -6.87 1.82
CA ILE A 103 9.86 -7.62 0.70
C ILE A 103 9.77 -6.79 -0.59
N ARG A 104 8.59 -6.21 -0.89
CA ARG A 104 8.40 -5.35 -2.07
C ARG A 104 9.30 -4.12 -2.02
N MET A 105 9.53 -3.54 -0.84
CA MET A 105 10.48 -2.44 -0.66
C MET A 105 11.90 -2.86 -1.06
N LEU A 106 12.41 -3.98 -0.54
CA LEU A 106 13.76 -4.47 -0.86
C LEU A 106 13.92 -4.80 -2.35
N LEU A 107 12.98 -5.55 -2.92
CA LEU A 107 13.01 -5.94 -4.34
C LEU A 107 12.93 -4.72 -5.25
N ASN A 108 12.08 -3.73 -4.91
CA ASN A 108 11.97 -2.50 -5.69
C ASN A 108 13.24 -1.66 -5.63
N GLN A 109 13.84 -1.51 -4.46
CA GLN A 109 15.10 -0.77 -4.30
C GLN A 109 16.20 -1.36 -5.17
N HIS A 110 16.43 -2.68 -5.07
CA HIS A 110 17.41 -3.37 -5.91
C HIS A 110 17.10 -3.21 -7.40
N SER A 111 15.84 -3.42 -7.79
CA SER A 111 15.40 -3.32 -9.19
C SER A 111 15.59 -1.91 -9.77
N LEU A 112 15.27 -0.86 -9.00
CA LEU A 112 15.34 0.53 -9.45
C LEU A 112 16.79 1.01 -9.56
N LEU A 113 17.65 0.62 -8.62
CA LEU A 113 19.05 1.03 -8.60
C LEU A 113 19.91 0.26 -9.60
N PHE A 114 19.66 -1.05 -9.79
CA PHE A 114 20.55 -1.93 -10.55
C PHE A 114 19.91 -2.55 -11.81
N GLY A 115 18.58 -2.47 -11.97
CA GLY A 115 17.84 -3.11 -13.07
C GLY A 115 17.92 -2.44 -14.44
N GLY A 116 18.68 -1.34 -14.57
CA GLY A 116 19.13 -0.80 -15.86
C GLY A 116 18.09 -0.19 -16.81
N LYS A 117 16.78 -0.33 -16.55
CA LYS A 117 15.73 0.08 -17.49
C LYS A 117 15.40 1.58 -17.52
N ASP A 118 15.99 2.38 -16.63
CA ASP A 118 15.47 3.73 -16.36
C ASP A 118 16.54 4.79 -16.07
N LYS A 119 17.82 4.51 -16.37
CA LYS A 119 18.97 5.40 -16.07
C LYS A 119 18.88 6.82 -16.70
N GLY A 120 17.88 7.11 -17.54
CA GLY A 120 17.66 8.40 -18.19
C GLY A 120 16.37 9.15 -17.81
N SER A 121 15.45 8.55 -17.04
CA SER A 121 14.18 9.22 -16.70
C SER A 121 14.40 10.36 -15.69
N PRO A 122 13.79 11.55 -15.87
CA PRO A 122 13.90 12.67 -14.92
C PRO A 122 13.47 12.31 -13.49
N SER A 123 12.54 11.35 -13.32
CA SER A 123 12.07 10.92 -12.00
C SER A 123 13.17 10.21 -11.19
N HIS A 124 14.05 9.44 -11.84
CA HIS A 124 15.17 8.74 -11.20
C HIS A 124 16.28 9.66 -10.73
N ARG A 125 16.43 10.86 -11.30
CA ARG A 125 17.44 11.84 -10.83
C ARG A 125 17.11 12.46 -9.47
N LYS A 126 15.83 12.46 -9.08
CA LYS A 126 15.37 13.01 -7.79
C LYS A 126 15.19 11.96 -6.70
N HIS A 127 15.27 10.67 -7.03
CA HIS A 127 14.97 9.57 -6.12
C HIS A 127 16.18 8.65 -5.92
N ILE A 128 16.28 8.06 -4.73
CA ILE A 128 17.19 6.95 -4.42
C ILE A 128 16.35 5.68 -4.42
N GLY A 129 16.34 4.98 -5.54
CA GLY A 129 15.40 3.90 -5.79
C GLY A 129 13.96 4.42 -5.71
N SER A 130 13.15 3.91 -4.77
CA SER A 130 11.78 4.39 -4.53
C SER A 130 11.66 5.50 -3.47
N ILE A 131 12.78 5.93 -2.87
CA ILE A 131 12.79 6.95 -1.81
C ILE A 131 13.03 8.32 -2.43
N ASN A 132 12.20 9.30 -2.08
CA ASN A 132 12.43 10.70 -2.39
C ASN A 132 12.99 11.40 -1.14
N PRO A 133 14.24 11.90 -1.16
CA PRO A 133 14.81 12.65 -0.04
C PRO A 133 14.13 14.01 0.18
N ASN A 134 13.43 14.53 -0.82
CA ASN A 134 12.72 15.80 -0.79
C ASN A 134 11.25 15.60 -1.20
N CYS A 135 10.57 14.60 -0.62
CA CYS A 135 9.18 14.31 -0.91
C CYS A 135 8.30 15.50 -0.49
N ASN A 136 7.71 16.21 -1.45
CA ASN A 136 6.69 17.21 -1.17
C ASN A 136 5.38 16.51 -0.79
N VAL A 137 4.99 16.62 0.48
CA VAL A 137 3.82 15.90 1.03
C VAL A 137 2.52 16.41 0.39
N VAL A 138 2.41 17.72 0.16
CA VAL A 138 1.21 18.35 -0.39
C VAL A 138 0.97 17.91 -1.83
N GLU A 139 2.01 17.86 -2.66
CA GLU A 139 1.91 17.38 -4.04
C GLU A 139 1.38 15.93 -4.09
N VAL A 140 1.89 15.03 -3.23
CA VAL A 140 1.43 13.63 -3.19
C VAL A 140 -0.03 13.52 -2.73
N ILE A 141 -0.45 14.36 -1.79
CA ILE A 141 -1.86 14.45 -1.35
C ILE A 141 -2.76 14.92 -2.49
N GLN A 142 -2.34 15.96 -3.21
CA GLN A 142 -3.07 16.48 -4.36
C GLN A 142 -3.20 15.42 -5.48
N ASP A 143 -2.12 14.71 -5.81
CA ASP A 143 -2.16 13.61 -6.78
C ASP A 143 -3.14 12.51 -6.36
N GLY A 144 -3.13 12.15 -5.07
CA GLY A 144 -4.05 11.16 -4.51
C GLY A 144 -5.51 11.62 -4.55
N TYR A 145 -5.77 12.89 -4.23
CA TYR A 145 -7.08 13.52 -4.34
C TYR A 145 -7.57 13.49 -5.78
N GLU A 146 -6.78 13.96 -6.75
CA GLU A 146 -7.14 14.02 -8.16
C GLU A 146 -7.49 12.65 -8.75
N SER A 147 -6.75 11.61 -8.37
CA SER A 147 -7.07 10.24 -8.76
C SER A 147 -8.37 9.72 -8.14
N ALA A 148 -8.62 10.01 -6.86
CA ALA A 148 -9.87 9.65 -6.20
C ALA A 148 -11.07 10.44 -6.77
N ARG A 149 -10.85 11.72 -7.08
CA ARG A 149 -11.82 12.64 -7.71
C ARG A 149 -12.30 12.08 -9.05
N ARG A 150 -11.37 11.72 -9.94
CA ARG A 150 -11.69 11.10 -11.24
C ARG A 150 -12.54 9.83 -11.08
N LEU A 151 -12.22 9.00 -10.09
CA LEU A 151 -13.00 7.80 -9.82
C LEU A 151 -14.40 8.15 -9.29
N CYS A 152 -14.49 9.11 -8.36
CA CYS A 152 -15.74 9.60 -7.81
C CYS A 152 -16.64 10.18 -8.90
N ASP A 153 -16.11 11.04 -9.77
CA ASP A 153 -16.82 11.65 -10.90
C ASP A 153 -17.34 10.58 -11.86
N LEU A 154 -16.60 9.49 -12.09
CA LEU A 154 -17.05 8.39 -12.94
C LEU A 154 -18.29 7.67 -12.37
N TYR A 155 -18.39 7.52 -11.04
CA TYR A 155 -19.49 6.80 -10.40
C TYR A 155 -20.67 7.70 -10.00
N TYR A 156 -20.40 8.95 -9.61
CA TYR A 156 -21.39 9.86 -9.03
C TYR A 156 -21.62 11.13 -9.86
N ILE A 157 -20.91 11.30 -10.99
CA ILE A 157 -20.99 12.47 -11.91
C ILE A 157 -20.54 13.78 -11.24
N ASN A 158 -20.10 13.73 -9.99
CA ASN A 158 -19.63 14.86 -9.21
C ASN A 158 -18.73 14.34 -8.06
N SER A 159 -18.05 15.26 -7.38
CA SER A 159 -17.13 14.97 -6.29
C SER A 159 -17.01 16.19 -5.36
N PRO A 160 -16.69 15.97 -4.07
CA PRO A 160 -16.40 17.08 -3.16
C PRO A 160 -15.05 17.73 -3.51
N GLU A 161 -14.98 19.06 -3.34
CA GLU A 161 -13.74 19.83 -3.47
C GLU A 161 -12.74 19.51 -2.36
N LEU A 162 -11.47 19.87 -2.57
CA LEU A 162 -10.39 19.75 -1.58
C LEU A 162 -10.10 21.11 -0.92
N GLU A 163 -10.17 21.15 0.42
CA GLU A 163 -9.64 22.25 1.22
C GLU A 163 -8.36 21.76 1.93
N LEU A 164 -7.20 22.30 1.56
CA LEU A 164 -5.92 21.87 2.10
C LEU A 164 -5.22 23.01 2.86
N GLU A 165 -4.84 22.73 4.11
CA GLU A 165 -4.06 23.62 4.96
C GLU A 165 -2.74 22.95 5.37
N GLU A 166 -1.65 23.70 5.30
CA GLU A 166 -0.33 23.24 5.74
C GLU A 166 0.20 24.09 6.91
N LEU A 167 0.83 23.42 7.88
CA LEU A 167 1.50 24.06 9.01
C LEU A 167 2.88 23.42 9.21
N ASN A 168 3.90 24.10 8.71
CA ASN A 168 5.28 23.71 8.94
C ASN A 168 5.81 24.41 10.22
N ALA A 169 5.69 23.75 11.38
CA ALA A 169 6.15 24.32 12.64
C ALA A 169 7.69 24.38 12.73
N LYS A 170 8.39 23.52 11.99
CA LYS A 170 9.85 23.49 11.93
C LYS A 170 10.44 24.66 11.12
N SER A 171 9.79 24.99 10.00
CA SER A 171 10.20 26.07 9.10
C SER A 171 8.97 26.79 8.54
N PRO A 172 8.38 27.77 9.26
CA PRO A 172 7.18 28.47 8.82
C PRO A 172 7.33 29.10 7.43
N GLY A 173 6.32 28.93 6.57
CA GLY A 173 6.29 29.45 5.20
C GLY A 173 7.10 28.65 4.18
N GLN A 174 7.75 27.55 4.58
CA GLN A 174 8.40 26.62 3.66
C GLN A 174 7.53 25.39 3.41
N PRO A 175 7.55 24.82 2.18
CA PRO A 175 6.83 23.58 1.88
C PRO A 175 7.22 22.44 2.83
N ILE A 176 6.24 21.59 3.17
CA ILE A 176 6.49 20.40 3.99
C ILE A 176 7.16 19.32 3.14
N GLN A 177 8.47 19.11 3.39
CA GLN A 177 9.28 18.09 2.74
C GLN A 177 9.80 17.07 3.74
N VAL A 178 9.72 15.78 3.37
CA VAL A 178 10.24 14.67 4.17
C VAL A 178 10.98 13.64 3.31
N VAL A 179 11.84 12.84 3.93
CA VAL A 179 12.42 11.65 3.29
C VAL A 179 11.40 10.53 3.38
N TYR A 180 10.77 10.15 2.26
CA TYR A 180 9.74 9.12 2.27
C TYR A 180 9.64 8.39 0.94
N VAL A 181 8.83 7.33 0.89
CA VAL A 181 8.46 6.63 -0.34
C VAL A 181 7.13 7.22 -0.84
N PRO A 182 7.13 8.07 -1.89
CA PRO A 182 5.93 8.81 -2.30
C PRO A 182 4.75 7.90 -2.64
N SER A 183 5.01 6.74 -3.26
CA SER A 183 3.96 5.78 -3.62
C SER A 183 3.26 5.16 -2.41
N HIS A 184 3.94 5.03 -1.26
CA HIS A 184 3.31 4.57 -0.02
C HIS A 184 2.36 5.63 0.53
N LEU A 185 2.80 6.89 0.56
CA LEU A 185 1.96 8.02 0.98
C LEU A 185 0.74 8.16 0.05
N TYR A 186 0.97 8.16 -1.27
CA TYR A 186 -0.07 8.21 -2.29
C TYR A 186 -1.13 7.12 -2.06
N HIS A 187 -0.72 5.88 -1.82
CA HIS A 187 -1.68 4.79 -1.59
C HIS A 187 -2.53 5.03 -0.34
N MET A 188 -1.94 5.50 0.77
CA MET A 188 -2.70 5.80 1.99
C MET A 188 -3.72 6.90 1.76
N VAL A 189 -3.31 8.03 1.16
CA VAL A 189 -4.20 9.18 0.96
C VAL A 189 -5.27 8.89 -0.09
N PHE A 190 -4.94 8.17 -1.16
CA PHE A 190 -5.90 7.76 -2.19
C PHE A 190 -7.03 6.89 -1.61
N GLU A 191 -6.70 5.89 -0.79
CA GLU A 191 -7.71 5.05 -0.15
C GLU A 191 -8.59 5.84 0.82
N LEU A 192 -8.00 6.75 1.61
CA LEU A 192 -8.77 7.63 2.50
C LEU A 192 -9.69 8.57 1.71
N PHE A 193 -9.22 9.19 0.63
CA PHE A 193 -10.03 10.06 -0.20
C PHE A 193 -11.21 9.33 -0.84
N LYS A 194 -11.01 8.11 -1.36
CA LYS A 194 -12.13 7.29 -1.88
C LYS A 194 -13.22 7.08 -0.83
N ASN A 195 -12.83 6.76 0.41
CA ASN A 195 -13.77 6.56 1.50
C ASN A 195 -14.49 7.86 1.89
N ALA A 196 -13.76 8.95 2.06
CA ALA A 196 -14.31 10.28 2.39
C ALA A 196 -15.27 10.80 1.31
N MET A 197 -14.88 10.67 0.04
CA MET A 197 -15.70 11.05 -1.11
C MET A 197 -16.97 10.21 -1.17
N ARG A 198 -16.85 8.88 -1.10
CA ARG A 198 -18.01 7.99 -1.09
C ARG A 198 -19.01 8.35 0.02
N ALA A 199 -18.52 8.48 1.25
CA ALA A 199 -19.37 8.82 2.39
C ALA A 199 -20.06 10.19 2.21
N THR A 200 -19.34 11.19 1.70
CA THR A 200 -19.88 12.53 1.45
C THR A 200 -20.92 12.53 0.33
N MET A 201 -20.64 11.85 -0.78
CA MET A 201 -21.56 11.75 -1.92
C MET A 201 -22.84 11.02 -1.53
N GLU A 202 -22.74 9.88 -0.86
CA GLU A 202 -23.90 9.09 -0.44
C GLU A 202 -24.73 9.82 0.63
N TYR A 203 -24.10 10.51 1.58
CA TYR A 203 -24.81 11.19 2.68
C TYR A 203 -25.51 12.49 2.27
N HIS A 204 -25.00 13.21 1.25
CA HIS A 204 -25.60 14.46 0.77
C HIS A 204 -26.28 14.32 -0.60
N ALA A 205 -26.54 13.10 -1.07
CA ALA A 205 -27.14 12.82 -2.38
C ALA A 205 -28.43 13.63 -2.63
N ASP A 206 -29.30 13.75 -1.63
CA ASP A 206 -30.59 14.47 -1.74
C ASP A 206 -30.43 16.00 -1.80
N LYS A 207 -29.31 16.55 -1.32
CA LYS A 207 -29.08 17.99 -1.24
C LYS A 207 -28.41 18.56 -2.48
N GLY A 208 -27.68 17.73 -3.24
CA GLY A 208 -26.91 18.14 -4.41
C GLY A 208 -25.77 19.12 -4.13
N VAL A 209 -25.46 19.37 -2.84
CA VAL A 209 -24.37 20.23 -2.38
C VAL A 209 -23.45 19.38 -1.52
N TYR A 210 -22.21 19.21 -1.97
CA TYR A 210 -21.24 18.33 -1.34
C TYR A 210 -20.20 19.17 -0.58
N PRO A 211 -20.13 19.06 0.76
CA PRO A 211 -19.11 19.76 1.52
C PRO A 211 -17.71 19.25 1.13
N PRO A 212 -16.69 20.13 1.14
CA PRO A 212 -15.34 19.76 0.78
C PRO A 212 -14.73 18.77 1.78
N VAL A 213 -13.78 17.98 1.30
CA VAL A 213 -12.91 17.17 2.15
C VAL A 213 -11.76 18.06 2.61
N GLN A 214 -11.61 18.21 3.93
CA GLN A 214 -10.60 19.05 4.55
C GLN A 214 -9.36 18.23 4.91
N VAL A 215 -8.19 18.68 4.48
CA VAL A 215 -6.90 18.05 4.80
C VAL A 215 -6.00 19.04 5.50
N HIS A 216 -5.51 18.66 6.68
CA HIS A 216 -4.50 19.42 7.41
C HIS A 216 -3.19 18.64 7.43
N VAL A 217 -2.11 19.26 6.95
CA VAL A 217 -0.76 18.68 6.96
C VAL A 217 0.07 19.48 7.95
N THR A 218 0.62 18.80 8.97
CA THR A 218 1.44 19.46 9.99
C THR A 218 2.79 18.77 10.12
N LEU A 219 3.87 19.55 10.19
CA LEU A 219 5.22 19.06 10.45
C LEU A 219 5.73 19.65 11.76
N GLY A 220 5.85 18.78 12.77
CA GLY A 220 6.44 19.08 14.07
C GLY A 220 7.94 18.81 14.11
N SER A 221 8.49 18.71 15.33
CA SER A 221 9.88 18.32 15.55
C SER A 221 10.15 16.85 15.22
N GLU A 222 9.17 15.98 15.50
CA GLU A 222 9.27 14.52 15.33
C GLU A 222 8.25 14.00 14.33
N ASP A 223 7.02 14.52 14.37
CA ASP A 223 5.92 13.97 13.60
C ASP A 223 5.62 14.76 12.32
N LEU A 224 5.29 14.02 11.26
CA LEU A 224 4.49 14.48 10.14
C LEU A 224 3.07 13.93 10.32
N THR A 225 2.08 14.80 10.47
CA THR A 225 0.67 14.40 10.60
C THR A 225 -0.15 14.87 9.40
N VAL A 226 -0.90 13.95 8.80
CA VAL A 226 -1.90 14.23 7.76
C VAL A 226 -3.27 13.87 8.33
N LYS A 227 -4.12 14.89 8.55
CA LYS A 227 -5.49 14.71 9.04
C LYS A 227 -6.48 14.99 7.93
N MET A 228 -7.26 13.98 7.54
CA MET A 228 -8.37 14.11 6.60
C MET A 228 -9.70 14.18 7.37
N SER A 229 -10.57 15.10 7.00
CA SER A 229 -11.87 15.32 7.63
C SER A 229 -12.95 15.47 6.57
N ASP A 230 -13.98 14.65 6.66
CA ASP A 230 -15.15 14.70 5.79
C ASP A 230 -16.42 15.01 6.61
N ARG A 231 -17.52 15.28 5.89
CA ARG A 231 -18.85 15.45 6.48
C ARG A 231 -19.83 14.41 5.93
N GLY A 232 -19.39 13.17 5.79
CA GLY A 232 -20.14 12.02 5.26
C GLY A 232 -21.01 11.27 6.27
N GLY A 233 -21.42 11.92 7.36
CA GLY A 233 -22.33 11.34 8.36
C GLY A 233 -21.68 10.46 9.44
N GLY A 234 -20.41 10.11 9.29
CA GLY A 234 -19.61 9.39 10.29
C GLY A 234 -19.98 7.92 10.48
N VAL A 235 -19.31 7.27 11.45
CA VAL A 235 -19.51 5.85 11.76
C VAL A 235 -19.74 5.71 13.28
N PRO A 236 -20.80 4.99 13.72
CA PRO A 236 -21.03 4.74 15.14
C PRO A 236 -19.84 4.03 15.79
N LEU A 237 -19.47 4.42 17.01
CA LEU A 237 -18.30 3.88 17.71
C LEU A 237 -18.27 2.35 17.79
N ARG A 238 -19.43 1.69 17.92
CA ARG A 238 -19.53 0.22 17.95
C ARG A 238 -19.08 -0.50 16.66
N LYS A 239 -18.91 0.23 15.56
CA LYS A 239 -18.42 -0.27 14.27
C LYS A 239 -16.95 0.10 14.03
N ILE A 240 -16.35 0.87 14.94
CA ILE A 240 -14.94 1.21 14.93
C ILE A 240 -14.28 0.29 15.96
N ASP A 241 -13.55 -0.72 15.49
CA ASP A 241 -12.76 -1.57 16.36
C ASP A 241 -11.59 -0.76 16.94
N ARG A 242 -11.33 -0.94 18.24
CA ARG A 242 -10.19 -0.33 18.96
C ARG A 242 -9.06 -1.34 19.11
#